data_AF-A0A1V9X1X1-F1
#
_entry.id   AF-A0A1V9X1X1-F1
#
_cell.length_a   1.000
_cell.length_b   1.000
_cell.length_c   1.000
_cell.angle_alpha   90.00
_cell.angle_beta   90.00
_cell.angle_gamma   90.00
#
_symmetry.space_group_name_H-M   'P 1'
#
loop_
_entity.id
_entity.type
_entity.pdbx_description
1 polymer ?
#
loop_
_entity_poly.entity_id
_entity_poly.type
_entity_poly.pdbx_seq_one_letter_code
_entity_poly.pdbx_strand_id
1 'polypeptide(L)'
;MDLFLRHSLLWQVPHSAKLGKYMFRAQGNAGGALGGTAFWEEREVIFKTQFLTILIQSSQLVYNLEQKIAARIVLLTTELKPYDDPVDVFILDSRGIVLKRWTSRYPYLGVVSVSFDLPEEYEPGWWTIRAQVLNQ
;
A
#
# COMPACT_ATOMS: atom_id res chain seq x y z
N MET A 1 -11.14 36.28 -25.05
CA MET A 1 -11.70 35.76 -23.78
C MET A 1 -10.89 34.50 -23.48
N ASP A 2 -9.77 34.66 -22.78
CA ASP A 2 -8.78 33.60 -22.59
C ASP A 2 -9.28 32.56 -21.59
N LEU A 3 -9.43 31.33 -22.06
CA LEU A 3 -9.63 30.15 -21.23
C LEU A 3 -8.29 29.83 -20.56
N PHE A 4 -8.18 30.04 -19.24
CA PHE A 4 -7.04 29.59 -18.47
C PHE A 4 -6.89 28.06 -18.62
N LEU A 5 -5.89 27.63 -19.39
CA LEU A 5 -5.54 26.23 -19.52
C LEU A 5 -5.01 25.73 -18.17
N ARG A 6 -5.79 24.85 -17.52
CA ARG A 6 -5.35 24.15 -16.31
C ARG A 6 -4.29 23.13 -16.68
N HIS A 7 -3.09 23.31 -16.17
CA HIS A 7 -2.01 22.33 -16.30
C HIS A 7 -1.88 21.59 -14.97
N SER A 8 -1.83 20.26 -15.04
CA SER A 8 -1.59 19.39 -13.88
C SER A 8 -0.18 18.84 -13.97
N LEU A 9 0.60 18.97 -12.89
CA LEU A 9 1.95 18.43 -12.81
C LEU A 9 2.02 17.46 -11.64
N LEU A 10 2.38 16.21 -11.93
CA LEU A 10 2.54 15.16 -10.93
C LEU A 10 4.01 15.09 -10.51
N TRP A 11 4.25 15.07 -9.21
CA TRP A 11 5.59 14.91 -8.63
C TRP A 11 5.69 13.54 -7.98
N GLN A 12 6.75 12.80 -8.29
CA GLN A 12 7.06 11.59 -7.54
C GLN A 12 7.71 11.96 -6.20
N VAL A 13 7.13 11.47 -5.11
CA VAL A 13 7.75 11.55 -3.79
C VAL A 13 8.82 10.45 -3.69
N PRO A 14 10.05 10.74 -3.25
CA PRO A 14 11.08 9.72 -3.08
C PRO A 14 10.62 8.61 -2.13
N HIS A 15 10.93 7.36 -2.46
CA HIS A 15 10.59 6.20 -1.61
C HIS A 15 11.25 6.24 -0.23
N SER A 16 12.35 7.02 -0.10
CA SER A 16 13.06 7.25 1.16
C SER A 16 12.45 8.35 2.04
N ALA A 17 11.37 9.01 1.60
CA ALA A 17 10.70 10.03 2.38
C ALA A 17 10.15 9.44 3.68
N LYS A 18 10.42 10.13 4.80
CA LYS A 18 9.97 9.74 6.13
C LYS A 18 8.68 10.49 6.47
N LEU A 19 7.81 9.87 7.25
CA LEU A 19 6.65 10.55 7.86
C LEU A 19 7.10 11.89 8.47
N GLY A 20 6.46 12.99 8.11
CA GLY A 20 6.83 14.30 8.66
C GLY A 20 6.36 15.50 7.86
N LYS A 21 6.81 16.67 8.31
CA LYS A 21 6.58 17.97 7.68
C LYS A 21 7.69 18.25 6.67
N TYR A 22 7.31 18.70 5.49
CA TYR A 22 8.19 19.11 4.40
C TYR A 22 7.80 20.52 3.94
N MET A 23 8.73 21.22 3.31
CA MET A 23 8.45 22.50 2.66
C MET A 23 8.32 22.28 1.15
N PHE A 24 7.17 22.62 0.58
CA PHE A 24 6.97 22.68 -0.85
C PHE A 24 7.25 24.09 -1.34
N ARG A 25 8.19 24.24 -2.29
CA ARG A 25 8.53 25.52 -2.92
C ARG A 25 8.17 25.47 -4.41
N ALA A 26 7.35 26.41 -4.86
CA ALA A 26 7.10 26.67 -6.28
C ALA A 26 7.88 27.90 -6.70
N GLN A 27 8.59 27.85 -7.83
CA GLN A 27 9.39 28.97 -8.35
C GLN A 27 9.16 29.13 -9.85
N GLY A 28 8.83 30.35 -10.27
CA GLY A 28 8.75 30.72 -11.68
C GLY A 28 9.93 31.58 -12.08
N ASN A 29 10.65 31.17 -13.13
CA ASN A 29 11.78 31.92 -13.67
C ASN A 29 11.37 32.58 -15.00
N ALA A 30 11.78 33.84 -15.20
CA ALA A 30 11.57 34.56 -16.46
C ALA A 30 12.85 34.53 -17.31
N GLY A 31 12.72 34.10 -18.56
CA GLY A 31 13.81 34.07 -19.54
C GLY A 31 13.98 35.44 -20.21
N GLY A 32 14.98 36.20 -19.78
CA GLY A 32 15.40 37.47 -20.38
C GLY A 32 16.90 37.72 -20.14
N ALA A 33 17.45 38.81 -20.68
CA ALA A 33 18.91 39.07 -20.76
C ALA A 33 19.69 39.03 -19.43
N LEU A 34 19.03 39.16 -18.28
CA LEU A 34 19.65 39.06 -16.96
C LEU A 34 19.34 37.74 -16.23
N GLY A 35 18.33 36.99 -16.67
CA GLY A 35 17.79 35.83 -15.95
C GLY A 35 17.27 36.17 -14.56
N GLY A 36 16.22 35.50 -14.09
CA GLY A 36 15.75 35.76 -12.72
C GLY A 36 14.51 35.02 -12.29
N THR A 37 14.31 34.97 -10.98
CA THR A 37 13.08 34.48 -10.35
C THR A 37 12.00 35.55 -10.40
N ALA A 38 10.94 35.29 -11.15
CA ALA A 38 9.78 36.17 -11.24
C ALA A 38 8.87 36.01 -10.01
N PHE A 39 8.73 34.79 -9.50
CA PHE A 39 8.00 34.53 -8.26
C PHE A 39 8.53 33.27 -7.57
N TRP A 40 8.34 33.20 -6.27
CA TRP A 40 8.41 31.96 -5.52
C TRP A 40 7.39 31.96 -4.39
N GLU A 41 6.88 30.78 -4.06
CA GLU A 41 5.91 30.55 -2.99
C GLU A 41 6.30 29.31 -2.21
N GLU A 42 6.07 29.32 -0.89
CA GLU A 42 6.35 28.20 0.00
C GLU A 42 5.12 27.80 0.82
N ARG A 43 4.91 26.49 0.97
CA ARG A 43 3.85 25.91 1.80
C ARG A 43 4.40 24.70 2.56
N GLU A 44 4.07 24.63 3.85
CA GLU A 44 4.29 23.40 4.62
C GLU A 44 3.32 22.32 4.10
N VAL A 45 3.84 21.13 3.85
CA VAL A 45 3.08 19.93 3.47
C VAL A 45 3.42 18.78 4.43
N ILE A 46 2.47 17.90 4.69
CA ILE A 46 2.65 16.76 5.59
C ILE A 46 2.68 15.50 4.73
N PHE A 47 3.82 14.80 4.73
CA PHE A 47 3.92 13.49 4.14
C PHE A 47 3.47 12.43 5.14
N LYS A 48 2.53 11.58 4.74
CA LYS A 48 2.07 10.41 5.50
C LYS A 48 2.46 9.15 4.75
N THR A 49 3.11 8.22 5.45
CA THR A 49 3.45 6.89 4.93
C THR A 49 2.22 5.98 4.84
N GLN A 50 1.19 6.24 5.64
CA GLN A 50 -0.04 5.47 5.61
C GLN A 50 -0.92 5.92 4.44
N PHE A 51 -0.79 5.23 3.32
CA PHE A 51 -1.62 5.44 2.13
C PHE A 51 -2.68 4.34 1.95
N LEU A 52 -2.61 3.28 2.76
CA LEU A 52 -3.38 2.05 2.60
C LEU A 52 -3.94 1.55 3.94
N THR A 53 -5.17 1.05 3.88
CA THR A 53 -5.82 0.26 4.92
C THR A 53 -5.93 -1.19 4.43
N ILE A 54 -5.46 -2.15 5.23
CA ILE A 54 -5.54 -3.58 4.93
C ILE A 54 -6.41 -4.25 6.00
N LEU A 55 -7.48 -4.93 5.57
CA LEU A 55 -8.30 -5.78 6.42
C LEU A 55 -8.13 -7.24 5.99
N ILE A 56 -7.90 -8.13 6.95
CA ILE A 56 -7.78 -9.57 6.71
C ILE A 56 -8.97 -10.25 7.37
N GLN A 57 -9.75 -10.97 6.57
CA GLN A 57 -10.92 -11.73 7.01
C GLN A 57 -10.67 -13.20 6.73
N SER A 58 -10.55 -14.01 7.77
CA SER A 58 -10.49 -15.47 7.65
C SER A 58 -11.90 -16.07 7.66
N SER A 59 -12.09 -17.22 6.99
CA SER A 59 -13.39 -17.92 6.97
C SER A 59 -13.82 -18.42 8.35
N GLN A 60 -12.85 -18.73 9.21
CA GLN A 60 -13.04 -19.21 10.58
C GLN A 60 -11.95 -18.62 11.49
N LEU A 61 -12.24 -18.57 12.78
CA LEU A 61 -11.29 -18.12 13.81
C LEU A 61 -10.35 -19.27 14.27
N VAL A 62 -10.87 -20.49 14.30
CA VAL A 62 -10.16 -21.70 14.73
C VAL A 62 -10.28 -22.73 13.62
N TYR A 63 -9.18 -23.39 13.28
CA TYR A 63 -9.12 -24.43 12.26
C TYR A 63 -8.65 -25.75 12.88
N ASN A 64 -9.23 -26.84 12.42
CA ASN A 64 -8.89 -28.22 12.80
C ASN A 64 -8.27 -28.97 11.62
N LEU A 65 -7.82 -30.20 11.89
CA LEU A 65 -7.32 -31.13 10.87
C LEU A 65 -8.24 -31.20 9.65
N GLU A 66 -7.63 -31.33 8.47
CA GLU A 66 -8.28 -31.42 7.14
C GLU A 66 -9.07 -30.17 6.72
N GLN A 67 -9.08 -29.11 7.52
CA GLN A 67 -9.73 -27.87 7.14
C GLN A 67 -8.85 -27.00 6.26
N LYS A 68 -9.51 -26.24 5.38
CA LYS A 68 -8.90 -25.24 4.52
C LYS A 68 -8.96 -23.88 5.19
N ILE A 69 -7.80 -23.26 5.37
CA ILE A 69 -7.72 -21.83 5.69
C ILE A 69 -8.10 -21.06 4.44
N ALA A 70 -9.22 -20.34 4.46
CA ALA A 70 -9.57 -19.38 3.43
C ALA A 70 -9.59 -17.97 4.02
N ALA A 71 -9.06 -17.00 3.27
CA ALA A 71 -9.06 -15.62 3.71
C ALA A 71 -9.24 -14.65 2.55
N ARG A 72 -9.80 -13.49 2.87
CA ARG A 72 -9.90 -12.32 1.99
C ARG A 72 -9.08 -11.19 2.58
N ILE A 73 -8.24 -10.61 1.76
CA ILE A 73 -7.42 -9.45 2.06
C ILE A 73 -8.07 -8.30 1.31
N VAL A 74 -8.64 -7.36 2.05
CA VAL A 74 -9.31 -6.17 1.51
C VAL A 74 -8.36 -4.98 1.67
N LEU A 75 -8.03 -4.34 0.56
CA LEU A 75 -7.05 -3.26 0.45
C LEU A 75 -7.76 -2.01 -0.07
N LEU A 76 -7.75 -0.95 0.75
CA LEU A 76 -8.41 0.31 0.46
C LEU A 76 -7.41 1.45 0.64
N THR A 77 -7.37 2.40 -0.29
CA THR A 77 -6.61 3.63 -0.10
C THR A 77 -7.21 4.46 1.03
N THR A 78 -6.51 5.53 1.46
CA THR A 78 -7.05 6.49 2.43
C THR A 78 -8.32 7.21 1.96
N GLU A 79 -8.58 7.21 0.65
CA GLU A 79 -9.82 7.71 0.04
C GLU A 79 -10.93 6.65 -0.02
N LEU A 80 -10.73 5.49 0.63
CA LEU A 80 -11.62 4.33 0.61
C LEU A 80 -11.88 3.77 -0.80
N LYS A 81 -10.94 3.99 -1.73
CA LYS A 81 -10.98 3.41 -3.07
C LYS A 81 -10.26 2.07 -3.09
N PRO A 82 -10.67 1.13 -3.96
CA PRO A 82 -9.94 -0.12 -4.17
C PRO A 82 -8.47 0.12 -4.52
N TYR A 83 -7.57 -0.61 -3.86
CA TYR A 83 -6.16 -0.68 -4.25
C TYR A 83 -5.97 -1.72 -5.35
N ASP A 84 -5.18 -1.42 -6.37
CA ASP A 84 -5.04 -2.20 -7.60
C ASP A 84 -3.60 -2.68 -7.88
N ASP A 85 -2.64 -2.19 -7.12
CA ASP A 85 -1.23 -2.60 -7.17
C ASP A 85 -0.99 -3.96 -6.46
N PRO A 86 0.10 -4.67 -6.80
CA PRO A 86 0.34 -6.02 -6.31
C PRO A 86 0.63 -6.10 -4.80
N VAL A 87 0.11 -7.15 -4.16
CA VAL A 87 0.35 -7.50 -2.75
C VAL A 87 0.92 -8.92 -2.61
N ASP A 88 1.81 -9.09 -1.64
CA ASP A 88 2.28 -10.41 -1.21
C ASP A 88 1.48 -10.86 0.01
N VAL A 89 1.02 -12.12 0.02
CA VAL A 89 0.30 -12.72 1.14
C VAL A 89 1.05 -13.95 1.64
N PHE A 90 1.08 -14.13 2.96
CA PHE A 90 1.78 -15.22 3.64
C PHE A 90 0.87 -15.91 4.64
N ILE A 91 1.05 -17.22 4.80
CA ILE A 91 0.61 -17.97 5.97
C ILE A 91 1.84 -18.44 6.71
N LEU A 92 1.89 -18.12 8.01
CA LEU A 92 2.94 -18.52 8.93
C LEU A 92 2.34 -19.45 10.00
N ASP A 93 3.08 -20.50 10.35
CA ASP A 93 2.74 -21.36 11.48
C ASP A 93 2.90 -20.65 12.82
N SER A 94 2.58 -21.34 13.92
CA SER A 94 2.70 -20.80 15.28
C SER A 94 4.12 -20.49 15.73
N ARG A 95 5.14 -20.94 14.99
CA ARG A 95 6.56 -20.63 15.20
C ARG A 95 7.05 -19.46 14.34
N GLY A 96 6.19 -18.91 13.47
CA GLY A 96 6.55 -17.87 12.52
C GLY A 96 7.23 -18.37 11.25
N ILE A 97 7.18 -19.68 10.96
CA ILE A 97 7.71 -20.25 9.72
C ILE A 97 6.69 -20.03 8.60
N VAL A 98 7.15 -19.50 7.46
CA VAL A 98 6.31 -19.32 6.28
C VAL A 98 6.01 -20.68 5.65
N LEU A 99 4.74 -21.10 5.70
CA LEU A 99 4.27 -22.33 5.07
C LEU A 99 3.76 -22.11 3.65
N LYS A 100 3.19 -20.92 3.37
CA LYS A 100 2.74 -20.55 2.03
C LYS A 100 2.95 -19.07 1.77
N ARG A 101 3.34 -18.76 0.54
CA ARG A 101 3.46 -17.40 0.01
C ARG A 101 2.73 -17.31 -1.33
N TRP A 102 1.94 -16.25 -1.50
CA TRP A 102 1.42 -15.80 -2.80
C TRP A 102 2.11 -14.49 -3.13
N THR A 103 2.94 -14.48 -4.17
CA THR A 103 3.69 -13.29 -4.60
C THR A 103 2.94 -12.49 -5.65
N SER A 104 3.07 -11.17 -5.61
CA SER A 104 2.62 -10.23 -6.63
C SER A 104 1.18 -10.45 -7.08
N ARG A 105 0.27 -10.63 -6.10
CA ARG A 105 -1.15 -10.82 -6.36
C ARG A 105 -1.78 -9.47 -6.62
N TYR A 106 -2.31 -9.29 -7.82
CA TYR A 106 -3.12 -8.12 -8.16
C TYR A 106 -4.52 -8.26 -7.54
N PRO A 107 -4.97 -7.31 -6.71
CA PRO A 107 -6.31 -7.32 -6.15
C PRO A 107 -7.36 -7.13 -7.23
N TYR A 108 -8.47 -7.86 -7.14
CA TYR A 108 -9.66 -7.59 -7.94
C TYR A 108 -10.60 -6.73 -7.12
N LEU A 109 -10.86 -5.50 -7.58
CA LEU A 109 -11.67 -4.51 -6.84
C LEU A 109 -11.19 -4.34 -5.39
N GLY A 110 -9.87 -4.31 -5.17
CA GLY A 110 -9.28 -4.14 -3.84
C GLY A 110 -9.30 -5.41 -3.00
N VAL A 111 -9.61 -6.58 -3.57
CA VAL A 111 -9.69 -7.84 -2.82
C VAL A 111 -8.74 -8.90 -3.40
N VAL A 112 -7.96 -9.52 -2.52
CA VAL A 112 -7.23 -10.76 -2.81
C VAL A 112 -7.82 -11.88 -1.97
N SER A 113 -8.25 -12.95 -2.63
CA SER A 113 -8.67 -14.19 -1.95
C SER A 113 -7.53 -15.20 -1.98
N VAL A 114 -7.24 -15.81 -0.83
CA VAL A 114 -6.24 -16.88 -0.68
C VAL A 114 -6.83 -18.09 0.02
N SER A 115 -6.28 -19.27 -0.27
CA SER A 115 -6.68 -20.50 0.39
C SER A 115 -5.51 -21.48 0.53
N PHE A 116 -5.41 -22.12 1.68
CA PHE A 116 -4.37 -23.09 2.00
C PHE A 116 -4.97 -24.29 2.73
N ASP A 117 -4.70 -25.48 2.23
CA ASP A 117 -5.06 -26.74 2.87
C ASP A 117 -4.08 -27.00 4.02
N LEU A 118 -4.61 -27.23 5.23
CA LEU A 118 -3.76 -27.59 6.37
C LEU A 118 -3.09 -28.94 6.12
N PRO A 119 -1.79 -29.09 6.43
CA PRO A 119 -1.13 -30.38 6.38
C PRO A 119 -1.71 -31.32 7.46
N GLU A 120 -1.57 -32.62 7.26
CA GLU A 120 -2.02 -33.67 8.19
C GLU A 120 -1.30 -33.55 9.55
N GLU A 121 -0.04 -33.12 9.55
CA GLU A 121 0.69 -32.77 10.75
C GLU A 121 0.97 -31.26 10.75
N TYR A 122 0.41 -30.54 11.73
CA TYR A 122 0.55 -29.10 11.84
C TYR A 122 0.82 -28.68 13.28
N GLU A 123 1.56 -27.59 13.46
CA GLU A 123 1.86 -27.05 14.78
C GLU A 123 0.59 -26.41 15.39
N PRO A 124 0.18 -26.81 16.60
CA PRO A 124 -0.91 -26.15 17.29
C PRO A 124 -0.54 -24.71 17.68
N GLY A 125 -1.55 -23.87 17.88
CA GLY A 125 -1.40 -22.50 18.38
C GLY A 125 -1.80 -21.42 17.38
N TRP A 126 -1.22 -20.23 17.54
CA TRP A 126 -1.62 -19.03 16.79
C TRP A 126 -0.89 -18.90 15.48
N TRP A 127 -1.60 -19.10 14.38
CA TRP A 127 -1.07 -18.90 13.05
C TRP A 127 -1.29 -17.47 12.58
N THR A 128 -0.45 -17.01 11.65
CA THR A 128 -0.50 -15.62 11.16
C THR A 128 -0.77 -15.59 9.67
N ILE A 129 -1.79 -14.82 9.26
CA ILE A 129 -1.95 -14.38 7.87
C ILE A 129 -1.35 -12.98 7.78
N ARG A 130 -0.33 -12.82 6.94
CA ARG A 130 0.35 -11.53 6.73
C ARG A 130 0.15 -11.07 5.29
N ALA A 131 -0.14 -9.79 5.11
CA ALA A 131 -0.12 -9.11 3.82
C ALA A 131 1.00 -8.07 3.82
N GLN A 132 1.72 -7.94 2.71
CA GLN A 132 2.85 -7.03 2.55
C GLN A 132 2.75 -6.29 1.22
N VAL A 133 2.87 -4.97 1.25
CA VAL A 133 2.70 -4.10 0.08
C VAL A 133 3.95 -3.23 -0.04
N LEU A 134 4.47 -3.02 -1.25
CA LEU A 134 5.71 -2.25 -1.50
C LEU A 134 6.95 -2.73 -0.71
N ASN A 135 7.00 -4.02 -0.35
CA ASN A 135 8.02 -4.59 0.54
C ASN A 135 8.09 -3.95 1.94
N GLN A 136 7.00 -3.33 2.40
CA GLN A 136 6.86 -2.76 3.76
C GLN A 136 5.91 -3.61 4.61
#